data_AF-A0A970M5Q5-F1
#
_entry.id   AF-A0A970M5Q5-F1
#
_cell.length_a   1.000
_cell.length_b   1.000
_cell.length_c   1.000
_cell.angle_alpha   90.00
_cell.angle_beta   90.00
_cell.angle_gamma   90.00
#
_symmetry.space_group_name_H-M   'P 1'
#
loop_
_entity.id
_entity.type
_entity.pdbx_description
1 polymer ?
#
loop_
_entity_poly.entity_id
_entity_poly.type
_entity_poly.pdbx_seq_one_letter_code
_entity_poly.pdbx_strand_id
1 'polypeptide(L)'
;MYKNMCKSNALHKKEWEDNMKNAKMKNMVWIIGLVCLASFGSGCDEASSPVGEEQAPPDVNAPPSNTVGLKGEYIDTNGPAYCCAAEAGTSCCEDREPGTCFQYGGIYGACVGEGEEYEAKVLCAKCCEGLKRVGLDLVVGDAIPPEEDGLPEGCDRNPEAPPPSIGICLPCGNGVCDEGEDKCNCPEDCSE
;
A
#
# COMPACT_ATOMS: atom_id res chain seq x y z
N MET A 1 2.17 -14.58 -38.48
CA MET A 1 3.18 -13.99 -37.56
C MET A 1 3.06 -14.47 -36.09
N TYR A 2 2.07 -15.27 -35.70
CA TYR A 2 1.92 -15.76 -34.30
C TYR A 2 2.80 -16.95 -33.87
N LYS A 3 3.43 -17.69 -34.81
CA LYS A 3 4.23 -18.88 -34.46
C LYS A 3 5.59 -18.58 -33.82
N ASN A 4 6.06 -17.32 -33.89
CA ASN A 4 7.38 -16.95 -33.38
C ASN A 4 7.36 -16.51 -31.91
N MET A 5 6.21 -16.10 -31.37
CA MET A 5 6.11 -15.65 -29.97
C MET A 5 6.16 -16.81 -28.96
N CYS A 6 5.60 -17.99 -29.29
CA CYS A 6 5.68 -19.15 -28.39
C CYS A 6 7.09 -19.73 -28.23
N LYS A 7 7.97 -19.55 -29.23
CA LYS A 7 9.37 -20.03 -29.14
C LYS A 7 10.22 -19.19 -28.19
N SER A 8 9.94 -17.90 -28.06
CA SER A 8 10.69 -17.01 -27.16
C SER A 8 10.43 -17.34 -25.69
N ASN A 9 9.18 -17.63 -25.32
CA ASN A 9 8.83 -18.02 -23.94
C ASN A 9 9.41 -19.37 -23.51
N ALA A 10 9.59 -20.32 -24.44
CA ALA A 10 10.16 -21.63 -24.12
C ALA A 10 11.67 -21.57 -23.84
N LEU A 11 12.39 -20.66 -24.50
CA LEU A 11 13.83 -20.44 -24.27
C LEU A 11 14.09 -19.79 -22.91
N HIS A 12 13.30 -18.78 -22.56
CA HIS A 12 13.41 -18.09 -21.27
C HIS A 12 13.16 -19.02 -20.07
N LYS A 13 12.21 -19.95 -20.20
CA LYS A 13 11.92 -20.94 -19.14
C LYS A 13 13.11 -21.88 -18.89
N LYS A 14 13.78 -22.34 -19.95
CA LYS A 14 14.91 -23.28 -19.81
C LYS A 14 16.12 -22.60 -19.16
N GLU A 15 16.41 -21.37 -19.53
CA GLU A 15 17.52 -20.59 -18.98
C GLU A 15 17.32 -20.27 -17.49
N TRP A 16 16.08 -20.02 -17.06
CA TRP A 16 15.73 -19.85 -15.65
C TRP A 16 15.85 -21.14 -14.82
N GLU A 17 15.40 -22.28 -15.37
CA GLU A 17 15.54 -23.60 -14.71
C GLU A 17 17.01 -24.02 -14.55
N ASP A 18 17.87 -23.72 -15.52
CA ASP A 18 19.30 -24.04 -15.46
C ASP A 18 20.04 -23.13 -14.45
N ASN A 19 19.65 -21.86 -14.33
CA ASN A 19 20.18 -20.95 -13.31
C ASN A 19 19.78 -21.35 -11.89
N MET A 20 18.53 -21.82 -11.68
CA MET A 20 18.06 -22.35 -10.38
C MET A 20 18.83 -23.61 -9.94
N LYS A 21 19.19 -24.50 -10.88
CA LYS A 21 19.98 -25.70 -10.57
C LYS A 21 21.43 -25.37 -10.20
N ASN A 22 22.03 -24.37 -10.86
CA ASN A 22 23.39 -23.92 -10.54
C ASN A 22 23.48 -23.13 -9.22
N ALA A 23 22.41 -22.44 -8.81
CA ALA A 23 22.37 -21.73 -7.53
C ALA A 23 22.32 -22.68 -6.31
N LYS A 24 21.70 -23.86 -6.46
CA LYS A 24 21.53 -24.83 -5.35
C LYS A 24 22.79 -25.63 -4.97
N MET A 25 23.88 -25.58 -5.72
CA MET A 25 25.07 -26.40 -5.43
C MET A 25 26.20 -25.71 -4.65
N LYS A 26 26.12 -24.39 -4.37
CA LYS A 26 27.25 -23.68 -3.75
C LYS A 26 27.16 -23.40 -2.25
N ASN A 27 26.00 -23.54 -1.60
CA ASN A 27 25.83 -23.13 -0.18
C ASN A 27 25.23 -24.20 0.74
N MET A 28 25.35 -25.49 0.41
CA MET A 28 24.79 -26.57 1.23
C MET A 28 25.89 -27.46 1.81
N VAL A 29 26.72 -26.88 2.68
CA VAL A 29 27.72 -27.59 3.49
C VAL A 29 27.61 -27.03 4.92
N TRP A 30 27.12 -27.87 5.84
CA TRP A 30 26.84 -27.65 7.28
C TRP A 30 25.64 -26.73 7.56
N ILE A 31 24.50 -27.23 8.05
CA ILE A 31 24.28 -27.65 9.44
C ILE A 31 23.26 -28.80 9.49
N ILE A 32 23.70 -29.93 10.04
CA ILE A 32 22.86 -31.03 10.52
C ILE A 32 22.52 -30.72 11.98
N GLY A 33 21.25 -30.80 12.34
CA GLY A 33 20.75 -30.70 13.72
C GLY A 33 19.23 -30.57 13.72
N LEU A 34 18.49 -31.66 13.47
CA LEU A 34 17.83 -32.45 14.52
C LEU A 34 16.74 -31.65 15.25
N VAL A 35 15.46 -32.03 15.08
CA VAL A 35 14.45 -32.29 16.14
C VAL A 35 12.99 -32.05 15.67
N CYS A 36 12.23 -33.16 15.74
CA CYS A 36 10.78 -33.37 15.96
C CYS A 36 9.73 -32.74 15.00
N LEU A 37 8.91 -33.53 14.29
CA LEU A 37 7.82 -34.46 14.70
C LEU A 37 6.56 -33.79 15.28
N ALA A 38 5.45 -34.00 14.55
CA ALA A 38 4.03 -33.89 14.91
C ALA A 38 3.49 -32.46 15.16
N SER A 39 2.37 -32.02 14.56
CA SER A 39 1.07 -32.70 14.61
C SER A 39 0.13 -32.27 13.48
N PHE A 40 -0.60 -33.25 12.95
CA PHE A 40 -1.82 -33.07 12.16
C PHE A 40 -2.95 -32.59 13.08
N GLY A 41 -3.72 -31.58 12.64
CA GLY A 41 -4.96 -31.15 13.26
C GLY A 41 -6.00 -30.85 12.18
N SER A 42 -6.89 -31.81 11.94
CA SER A 42 -8.12 -31.65 11.17
C SER A 42 -9.14 -30.84 11.96
N GLY A 43 -9.84 -29.92 11.30
CA GLY A 43 -11.00 -29.23 11.86
C GLY A 43 -11.75 -28.48 10.77
N CYS A 44 -12.72 -29.16 10.16
CA CYS A 44 -13.77 -28.54 9.37
C CYS A 44 -14.87 -28.11 10.34
N ASP A 45 -15.18 -26.82 10.42
CA ASP A 45 -16.42 -26.35 11.04
C ASP A 45 -17.23 -25.56 10.03
N GLU A 46 -18.43 -26.07 9.82
CA GLU A 46 -19.46 -25.71 8.86
C GLU A 46 -20.29 -24.58 9.47
N ALA A 47 -20.06 -23.33 9.05
CA ALA A 47 -20.85 -22.19 9.51
C ALA A 47 -22.17 -22.13 8.74
N SER A 48 -23.27 -22.32 9.48
CA SER A 48 -24.65 -22.24 9.00
C SER A 48 -25.10 -20.79 8.85
N SER A 49 -25.66 -20.42 7.69
CA SER A 49 -26.28 -19.11 7.47
C SER A 49 -27.70 -19.04 8.04
N PRO A 50 -28.09 -17.99 8.77
CA PRO A 50 -29.49 -17.66 8.96
C PRO A 50 -30.02 -16.89 7.74
N VAL A 51 -31.19 -17.34 7.27
CA VAL A 51 -32.03 -16.70 6.26
C VAL A 51 -32.95 -15.70 6.95
N GLY A 52 -33.02 -14.49 6.40
CA GLY A 52 -34.20 -13.64 6.49
C GLY A 52 -33.93 -12.21 6.92
N GLU A 53 -34.00 -11.26 5.98
CA GLU A 53 -34.46 -9.91 6.31
C GLU A 53 -35.25 -9.33 5.14
N GLU A 54 -36.45 -8.84 5.47
CA GLU A 54 -37.48 -8.33 4.58
C GLU A 54 -37.19 -6.85 4.27
N GLN A 55 -37.01 -6.51 2.99
CA GLN A 55 -36.71 -5.15 2.55
C GLN A 55 -37.95 -4.25 2.63
N ALA A 56 -37.89 -3.20 3.46
CA ALA A 56 -38.84 -2.09 3.44
C ALA A 56 -38.52 -1.11 2.28
N PRO A 57 -39.53 -0.44 1.71
CA PRO A 57 -39.34 0.49 0.59
C PRO A 57 -38.67 1.81 1.02
N PRO A 58 -37.90 2.47 0.13
CA PRO A 58 -37.17 3.69 0.46
C PRO A 58 -38.11 4.90 0.64
N ASP A 59 -37.84 5.67 1.70
CA ASP A 59 -38.51 6.93 2.03
C ASP A 59 -37.96 8.07 1.14
N VAL A 60 -38.83 8.66 0.34
CA VAL A 60 -38.50 9.69 -0.67
C VAL A 60 -38.48 11.11 -0.11
N ASN A 61 -38.45 11.30 1.21
CA ASN A 61 -38.53 12.64 1.83
C ASN A 61 -37.37 12.97 2.79
N ALA A 62 -36.14 12.53 2.49
CA ALA A 62 -34.97 12.98 3.25
C ALA A 62 -34.58 14.43 2.87
N PRO A 63 -34.52 15.38 3.84
CA PRO A 63 -34.07 16.75 3.57
C PRO A 63 -32.56 16.81 3.22
N PRO A 64 -32.09 17.88 2.55
CA PRO A 64 -30.70 18.00 2.12
C PRO A 64 -29.76 17.97 3.33
N SER A 65 -28.86 16.97 3.33
CA SER A 65 -27.82 16.80 4.33
C SER A 65 -26.76 17.89 4.16
N ASN A 66 -26.82 18.90 5.03
CA ASN A 66 -25.71 19.82 5.27
C ASN A 66 -24.71 19.11 6.20
N THR A 67 -23.78 18.33 5.64
CA THR A 67 -22.66 17.78 6.39
C THR A 67 -21.64 18.87 6.69
N VAL A 68 -21.79 19.46 7.87
CA VAL A 68 -20.68 20.07 8.61
C VAL A 68 -19.66 18.96 8.87
N GLY A 69 -18.47 19.08 8.27
CA GLY A 69 -17.41 18.07 8.33
C GLY A 69 -17.07 17.65 9.75
N LEU A 70 -17.45 16.42 10.11
CA LEU A 70 -16.97 15.75 11.30
C LEU A 70 -15.56 15.22 11.01
N LYS A 71 -14.65 15.44 11.96
CA LYS A 71 -13.34 14.75 12.03
C LYS A 71 -13.59 13.24 11.85
N GLY A 72 -13.16 12.65 10.74
CA GLY A 72 -13.17 11.20 10.56
C GLY A 72 -13.45 10.67 9.16
N GLU A 73 -13.86 11.50 8.20
CA GLU A 73 -14.14 11.04 6.83
C GLU A 73 -12.95 11.31 5.90
N TYR A 74 -12.45 10.27 5.23
CA TYR A 74 -11.44 10.41 4.18
C TYR A 74 -11.98 9.77 2.90
N ILE A 75 -12.14 10.57 1.85
CA ILE A 75 -12.36 10.11 0.49
C ILE A 75 -10.97 9.88 -0.09
N ASP A 76 -10.61 8.63 -0.39
CA ASP A 76 -9.41 8.38 -1.19
C ASP A 76 -9.61 9.09 -2.54
N THR A 77 -8.66 9.94 -2.90
CA THR A 77 -8.64 10.68 -4.18
C THR A 77 -8.80 9.79 -5.41
N ASN A 78 -8.68 8.46 -5.28
CA ASN A 78 -8.67 7.51 -6.39
C ASN A 78 -9.86 6.53 -6.46
N GLY A 79 -10.90 6.64 -5.63
CA GLY A 79 -12.05 5.72 -5.78
C GLY A 79 -13.20 5.85 -4.77
N PRO A 80 -14.24 5.00 -4.92
CA PRO A 80 -15.44 5.00 -4.05
C PRO A 80 -15.19 4.37 -2.66
N ALA A 81 -13.94 4.08 -2.31
CA ALA A 81 -13.60 3.41 -1.07
C ALA A 81 -13.60 4.41 0.09
N TYR A 82 -14.27 4.00 1.18
CA TYR A 82 -14.44 4.74 2.40
C TYR A 82 -13.68 4.04 3.52
N CYS A 83 -12.87 4.80 4.26
CA CYS A 83 -12.00 4.28 5.31
C CYS A 83 -12.45 4.78 6.66
N CYS A 84 -12.73 3.88 7.60
CA CYS A 84 -13.00 4.29 8.98
C CYS A 84 -11.78 4.89 9.66
N ALA A 85 -12.02 5.78 10.62
CA ALA A 85 -11.01 6.19 11.58
C ALA A 85 -10.54 4.99 12.43
N ALA A 86 -9.32 5.06 12.96
CA ALA A 86 -8.70 3.98 13.73
C ALA A 86 -9.58 3.55 14.91
N GLU A 87 -10.07 4.54 15.64
CA GLU A 87 -10.93 4.42 16.81
C GLU A 87 -12.36 3.99 16.48
N ALA A 88 -12.82 4.20 15.24
CA ALA A 88 -14.16 3.84 14.80
C ALA A 88 -14.26 2.37 14.37
N GLY A 89 -13.13 1.68 14.15
CA GLY A 89 -13.14 0.28 13.70
C GLY A 89 -13.91 0.12 12.40
N THR A 90 -15.03 -0.60 12.41
CA THR A 90 -15.98 -0.73 11.28
C THR A 90 -17.33 -0.08 11.55
N SER A 91 -17.51 0.60 12.69
CA SER A 91 -18.80 1.21 13.04
C SER A 91 -19.18 2.35 12.10
N CYS A 92 -18.23 2.89 11.35
CA CYS A 92 -18.49 3.92 10.34
C CYS A 92 -19.11 3.36 9.03
N CYS A 93 -19.28 2.04 8.93
CA CYS A 93 -19.76 1.35 7.73
C CYS A 93 -21.26 1.06 7.70
N GLU A 94 -22.02 1.37 8.76
CA GLU A 94 -23.42 0.92 8.91
C GLU A 94 -24.33 1.39 7.76
N ASP A 95 -24.14 2.59 7.25
CA ASP A 95 -24.95 3.19 6.17
C ASP A 95 -24.30 3.09 4.77
N ARG A 96 -23.29 2.22 4.59
CA ARG A 96 -22.50 2.15 3.35
C ARG A 96 -22.80 0.88 2.55
N GLU A 97 -22.73 0.99 1.23
CA GLU A 97 -22.90 -0.17 0.35
C GLU A 97 -21.82 -1.23 0.62
N PRO A 98 -22.18 -2.53 0.68
CA PRO A 98 -21.21 -3.59 0.90
C PRO A 98 -20.02 -3.51 -0.08
N GLY A 99 -18.80 -3.59 0.45
CA GLY A 99 -17.57 -3.51 -0.35
C GLY A 99 -17.09 -2.09 -0.69
N THR A 100 -17.77 -1.06 -0.19
CA THR A 100 -17.31 0.35 -0.30
C THR A 100 -16.65 0.85 0.98
N CYS A 101 -16.85 0.19 2.11
CA CYS A 101 -16.29 0.58 3.40
C CYS A 101 -15.24 -0.42 3.90
N PHE A 102 -14.11 0.10 4.37
CA PHE A 102 -12.94 -0.67 4.75
C PHE A 102 -12.40 -0.21 6.10
N GLN A 103 -11.77 -1.16 6.81
CA GLN A 103 -11.14 -0.90 8.09
C GLN A 103 -9.90 -0.03 7.91
N TYR A 104 -9.69 0.85 8.89
CA TYR A 104 -8.47 1.61 9.07
C TYR A 104 -7.20 0.76 8.94
N GLY A 105 -6.19 1.26 8.23
CA GLY A 105 -4.90 0.60 8.09
C GLY A 105 -4.87 -0.54 7.06
N GLY A 106 -6.01 -0.91 6.48
CA GLY A 106 -6.08 -1.99 5.49
C GLY A 106 -5.50 -3.29 6.04
N ILE A 107 -4.60 -3.92 5.28
CA ILE A 107 -3.94 -5.16 5.70
C ILE A 107 -2.95 -4.99 6.86
N TYR A 108 -2.51 -3.75 7.14
CA TYR A 108 -1.58 -3.45 8.23
C TYR A 108 -2.29 -3.38 9.58
N GLY A 109 -3.61 -3.18 9.59
CA GLY A 109 -4.44 -3.11 10.80
C GLY A 109 -4.24 -1.87 11.68
N ALA A 110 -3.33 -0.96 11.29
CA ALA A 110 -3.02 0.28 11.96
C ALA A 110 -2.48 1.32 10.96
N CYS A 111 -2.16 2.54 11.43
CA CYS A 111 -1.33 3.42 10.63
C CYS A 111 0.10 2.90 10.54
N VAL A 112 0.77 3.37 9.50
CA VAL A 112 2.19 3.18 9.23
C VAL A 112 2.98 4.26 9.99
N GLY A 113 3.96 3.83 10.76
CA GLY A 113 4.80 4.69 11.60
C GLY A 113 5.85 5.46 10.82
N GLU A 114 6.59 6.32 11.52
CA GLU A 114 7.69 7.10 10.95
C GLU A 114 8.81 6.19 10.42
N GLY A 115 9.27 6.46 9.20
CA GLY A 115 10.30 5.67 8.53
C GLY A 115 9.84 4.30 8.02
N GLU A 116 8.57 3.94 8.21
CA GLU A 116 8.03 2.67 7.71
C GLU A 116 7.49 2.81 6.28
N GLU A 117 7.76 1.80 5.46
CA GLU A 117 7.27 1.71 4.09
C GLU A 117 5.88 1.06 4.03
N TYR A 118 5.04 1.55 3.11
CA TYR A 118 3.77 0.91 2.80
C TYR A 118 3.40 1.01 1.33
N GLU A 119 2.58 0.05 0.88
CA GLU A 119 2.03 0.04 -0.47
C GLU A 119 0.76 0.89 -0.50
N ALA A 120 0.81 2.04 -1.14
CA ALA A 120 -0.28 3.01 -1.27
C ALA A 120 -1.50 2.48 -2.04
N LYS A 121 -1.38 1.34 -2.72
CA LYS A 121 -2.54 0.63 -3.30
C LYS A 121 -3.31 -0.19 -2.27
N VAL A 122 -2.77 -0.39 -1.07
CA VAL A 122 -3.51 -1.01 0.03
C VAL A 122 -4.57 -0.02 0.49
N LEU A 123 -5.84 -0.40 0.27
CA LEU A 123 -6.99 0.39 0.70
C LEU A 123 -6.89 0.72 2.19
N CYS A 124 -7.07 1.99 2.52
CA CYS A 124 -7.02 2.54 3.88
C CYS A 124 -5.67 2.44 4.60
N ALA A 125 -4.59 2.06 3.93
CA ALA A 125 -3.25 2.25 4.47
C ALA A 125 -2.89 3.74 4.47
N LYS A 126 -2.46 4.24 5.63
CA LYS A 126 -2.06 5.65 5.80
C LYS A 126 -0.97 5.80 6.85
N CYS A 127 -0.24 6.89 6.74
CA CYS A 127 0.67 7.33 7.78
C CYS A 127 -0.07 7.71 9.06
N CYS A 128 0.60 7.58 10.20
CA CYS A 128 0.07 8.04 11.48
C CYS A 128 -0.13 9.55 11.51
N GLU A 129 -0.86 10.05 12.50
CA GLU A 129 -1.09 11.50 12.65
C GLU A 129 0.26 12.25 12.74
N GLY A 130 0.35 13.36 12.02
CA GLY A 130 1.58 14.16 11.93
C GLY A 130 2.59 13.69 10.87
N LEU A 131 2.35 12.54 10.23
CA LEU A 131 3.21 12.01 9.17
C LEU A 131 2.54 12.16 7.80
N LYS A 132 3.34 12.44 6.78
CA LYS A 132 2.95 12.49 5.37
C LYS A 132 3.60 11.33 4.62
N ARG A 133 2.87 10.81 3.64
CA ARG A 133 3.42 9.87 2.68
C ARG A 133 4.31 10.65 1.72
N VAL A 134 5.56 10.23 1.60
CA VAL A 134 6.46 10.68 0.55
C VAL A 134 6.77 9.55 -0.42
N GLY A 135 7.01 9.90 -1.68
CA GLY A 135 7.48 8.97 -2.69
C GLY A 135 8.97 8.70 -2.51
N LEU A 136 9.40 7.45 -2.75
CA LEU A 136 10.81 7.07 -2.80
C LEU A 136 11.39 7.18 -4.22
N ASP A 137 10.65 7.81 -5.14
CA ASP A 137 10.97 7.91 -6.55
C ASP A 137 11.84 9.12 -6.89
N LEU A 138 11.97 10.09 -5.99
CA LEU A 138 12.80 11.28 -6.19
C LEU A 138 14.04 11.23 -5.30
N VAL A 139 15.17 11.63 -5.87
CA VAL A 139 16.44 11.82 -5.17
C VAL A 139 17.03 13.16 -5.55
N VAL A 140 17.83 13.74 -4.66
CA VAL A 140 18.64 14.92 -5.01
C VAL A 140 19.60 14.55 -6.12
N GLY A 141 19.58 15.33 -7.21
CA GLY A 141 20.37 15.06 -8.40
C GLY A 141 20.75 16.32 -9.17
N ASP A 142 21.43 16.13 -10.30
CA ASP A 142 21.99 17.20 -11.12
C ASP A 142 21.05 17.60 -12.28
N ALA A 143 19.80 17.11 -12.28
CA ALA A 143 18.80 17.44 -13.30
C ALA A 143 18.71 18.95 -13.56
N ILE A 144 18.92 19.31 -14.82
CA ILE A 144 18.78 20.66 -15.38
C ILE A 144 17.45 20.71 -16.17
N PRO A 145 16.87 21.90 -16.38
CA PRO A 145 15.67 22.44 -15.74
C PRO A 145 14.36 21.70 -16.11
N PRO A 146 13.27 21.94 -15.34
CA PRO A 146 12.04 21.12 -15.25
C PRO A 146 11.10 21.09 -16.48
N GLU A 147 11.54 21.54 -17.65
CA GLU A 147 10.64 21.75 -18.79
C GLU A 147 10.09 20.45 -19.41
N GLU A 148 10.72 19.29 -19.20
CA GLU A 148 10.23 18.02 -19.77
C GLU A 148 9.55 17.07 -18.78
N ASP A 149 9.91 17.07 -17.50
CA ASP A 149 9.48 16.04 -16.53
C ASP A 149 8.59 16.56 -15.40
N GLY A 150 8.52 17.88 -15.21
CA GLY A 150 7.73 18.51 -14.15
C GLY A 150 8.27 18.24 -12.75
N LEU A 151 9.54 17.87 -12.59
CA LEU A 151 10.16 17.64 -11.29
C LEU A 151 10.67 18.95 -10.67
N PRO A 152 10.86 19.03 -9.34
CA PRO A 152 11.53 20.15 -8.72
C PRO A 152 12.98 20.30 -9.22
N GLU A 153 13.51 21.53 -9.21
CA GLU A 153 14.89 21.80 -9.66
C GLU A 153 15.92 21.07 -8.78
N GLY A 154 16.84 20.33 -9.42
CA GLY A 154 17.84 19.51 -8.73
C GLY A 154 17.28 18.27 -8.03
N CYS A 155 16.12 17.78 -8.50
CA CYS A 155 15.55 16.49 -8.16
C CYS A 155 15.49 15.60 -9.40
N ASP A 156 16.03 14.39 -9.27
CA ASP A 156 16.03 13.38 -10.31
C ASP A 156 15.14 12.20 -9.91
N ARG A 157 14.63 11.47 -10.90
CA ARG A 157 14.02 10.16 -10.62
C ARG A 157 15.11 9.18 -10.24
N ASN A 158 14.94 8.51 -9.10
CA ASN A 158 15.82 7.41 -8.73
C ASN A 158 15.55 6.21 -9.66
N PRO A 159 16.52 5.79 -10.51
CA PRO A 159 16.32 4.65 -11.41
C PRO A 159 16.21 3.32 -10.66
N GLU A 160 16.66 3.28 -9.41
CA GLU A 160 16.56 2.15 -8.49
C GLU A 160 15.36 2.29 -7.53
N ALA A 161 14.51 3.31 -7.73
CA ALA A 161 13.34 3.53 -6.91
C ALA A 161 12.44 2.28 -6.90
N PRO A 162 11.81 2.00 -5.75
CA PRO A 162 10.71 1.05 -5.74
C PRO A 162 9.59 1.52 -6.69
N PRO A 163 8.65 0.63 -7.04
CA PRO A 163 7.47 1.03 -7.80
C PRO A 163 6.81 2.25 -7.13
N PRO A 164 6.23 3.20 -7.90
CA PRO A 164 5.67 4.47 -7.39
C PRO A 164 4.49 4.29 -6.41
N SER A 165 4.08 3.04 -6.19
CA SER A 165 3.07 2.69 -5.21
C SER A 165 3.63 2.40 -3.83
N ILE A 166 4.94 2.26 -3.65
CA ILE A 166 5.55 2.20 -2.33
C ILE A 166 5.86 3.63 -1.88
N GLY A 167 5.48 3.97 -0.65
CA GLY A 167 5.85 5.23 -0.01
C GLY A 167 6.34 4.98 1.41
N ILE A 168 7.01 5.97 1.97
CA ILE A 168 7.46 6.00 3.37
C ILE A 168 6.74 7.14 4.09
N CYS A 169 6.55 7.00 5.40
CA CYS A 169 5.90 8.02 6.22
C CYS A 169 6.96 8.88 6.93
N LEU A 170 6.98 10.18 6.62
CA LEU A 170 7.92 11.16 7.19
C LEU A 170 7.18 12.35 7.81
N PRO A 171 7.77 13.07 8.78
CA PRO A 171 7.13 14.19 9.46
C PRO A 171 7.09 15.51 8.65
N CYS A 172 7.01 15.48 7.30
CA CYS A 172 7.05 16.70 6.50
C CYS A 172 5.90 17.69 6.84
N GLY A 173 6.22 18.98 6.74
CA GLY A 173 5.40 20.13 7.09
C GLY A 173 5.54 20.57 8.56
N ASN A 174 6.56 20.11 9.28
CA ASN A 174 6.81 20.48 10.67
C ASN A 174 7.77 21.68 10.82
N GLY A 175 8.37 22.15 9.72
CA GLY A 175 9.33 23.25 9.65
C GLY A 175 10.78 22.87 10.01
N VAL A 176 11.10 21.58 10.12
CA VAL A 176 12.41 21.01 10.46
C VAL A 176 12.72 19.92 9.43
N CYS A 177 13.85 20.03 8.74
CA CYS A 177 14.32 18.99 7.82
C CYS A 177 14.95 17.84 8.63
N ASP A 178 14.16 16.80 8.89
CA ASP A 178 14.53 15.65 9.72
C ASP A 178 15.29 14.55 8.94
N GLU A 179 15.72 13.47 9.62
CA GLU A 179 16.44 12.37 8.97
C GLU A 179 15.56 11.64 7.94
N GLY A 180 16.07 11.53 6.71
CA GLY A 180 15.34 10.93 5.58
C GLY A 180 14.50 11.92 4.78
N GLU A 181 14.41 13.17 5.24
CA GLU A 181 13.79 14.26 4.49
C GLU A 181 14.83 14.97 3.61
N ASP A 182 14.38 15.40 2.43
CA ASP A 182 15.17 16.21 1.51
C ASP A 182 14.27 17.16 0.71
N LYS A 183 14.87 18.08 -0.05
CA LYS A 183 14.12 19.04 -0.87
C LYS A 183 13.22 18.40 -1.94
N CYS A 184 13.42 17.13 -2.26
CA CYS A 184 12.68 16.41 -3.29
C CYS A 184 11.46 15.68 -2.72
N ASN A 185 11.55 15.18 -1.49
CA ASN A 185 10.50 14.41 -0.84
C ASN A 185 9.70 15.21 0.22
N CYS A 186 10.31 16.24 0.84
CA CYS A 186 9.72 17.14 1.83
C CYS A 186 10.12 18.62 1.55
N PRO A 187 9.76 19.20 0.39
CA PRO A 187 10.16 20.57 0.00
C PRO A 187 9.62 21.68 0.92
N GLU A 188 8.64 21.35 1.75
CA GLU A 188 8.03 22.28 2.73
C GLU A 188 8.99 22.56 3.90
N ASP A 189 9.83 21.59 4.25
CA ASP A 189 10.74 21.63 5.39
C ASP A 189 12.21 21.72 4.96
N CYS A 190 12.56 21.12 3.82
CA CYS A 190 13.92 21.06 3.29
C CYS A 190 14.07 21.97 2.06
N SER A 191 14.92 23.00 2.16
CA SER A 191 15.16 23.96 1.08
C SER A 191 16.43 23.71 0.26
N GLU A 192 17.33 22.83 0.71
CA GLU A 192 18.66 22.59 0.12
C GLU A 192 18.85 21.12 -0.25
#